data_AF-A0A2X2YEZ9-F1
#
_entry.id   AF-A0A2X2YEZ9-F1
#
_cell.length_a   1.000
_cell.length_b   1.000
_cell.length_c   1.000
_cell.angle_alpha   90.00
_cell.angle_beta   90.00
_cell.angle_gamma   90.00
#
_symmetry.space_group_name_H-M   'P 1'
#
loop_
_entity.id
_entity.type
_entity.pdbx_description
1 polymer ?
#
loop_
_entity_poly.entity_id
_entity_poly.type
_entity_poly.pdbx_seq_one_letter_code
_entity_poly.pdbx_strand_id
1 'polypeptide(L)'
;MGKLKSYIFKMYENEYWYGPVVNDGIKYPLKFNSKYEVDVYPNKSPNQVNTILLSNKGRYIWCDSGFVLKVYSGVIEILSEKSVPQLYEEGETLKEAFLHAANKFFKPNGKVPPKSFFTKPQYNTWIELLYDQREEKNIRVC
;
A
#
# COMPACT_ATOMS: atom_id res chain seq x y z
N MET A 1 -11.79 -19.11 14.52
CA MET A 1 -10.60 -18.32 14.16
C MET A 1 -9.51 -19.27 13.73
N GLY A 2 -8.84 -18.99 12.61
CA GLY A 2 -7.71 -19.81 12.14
C GLY A 2 -6.50 -19.57 13.02
N LYS A 3 -5.56 -20.51 13.05
CA LYS A 3 -4.28 -20.30 13.75
C LYS A 3 -3.40 -19.38 12.89
N LEU A 4 -2.86 -18.30 13.47
CA LEU A 4 -1.84 -17.46 12.82
C LEU A 4 -0.65 -18.32 12.40
N LYS A 5 -0.30 -18.26 11.12
CA LYS A 5 0.89 -18.91 10.55
C LYS A 5 1.95 -17.85 10.28
N SER A 6 3.20 -18.17 10.59
CA SER A 6 4.35 -17.30 10.34
C SER A 6 5.03 -17.67 9.02
N TYR A 7 5.36 -16.64 8.23
CA TYR A 7 6.07 -16.72 6.97
C TYR A 7 7.28 -15.78 7.02
N ILE A 8 8.46 -16.30 6.73
CA ILE A 8 9.72 -15.60 6.94
C ILE A 8 10.42 -15.37 5.61
N PHE A 9 10.80 -14.12 5.35
CA PHE A 9 11.58 -13.70 4.19
C PHE A 9 12.84 -12.99 4.66
N LYS A 10 13.95 -13.21 3.97
CA LYS A 10 15.23 -12.56 4.28
C LYS A 10 15.50 -11.42 3.30
N MET A 11 16.00 -10.31 3.84
CA MET A 11 16.49 -9.20 3.05
C MET A 11 17.83 -9.54 2.41
N TYR A 12 18.07 -9.02 1.22
CA TYR A 12 19.39 -8.98 0.61
C TYR A 12 20.21 -7.80 1.14
N GLU A 13 21.50 -7.80 0.82
CA GLU A 13 22.37 -6.67 1.09
C GLU A 13 21.91 -5.43 0.32
N ASN A 14 21.88 -4.28 1.00
CA ASN A 14 21.41 -3.00 0.44
C ASN A 14 19.98 -3.08 -0.14
N GLU A 15 19.13 -3.92 0.45
CA GLU A 15 17.71 -4.03 0.11
C GLU A 15 16.84 -3.14 1.01
N TYR A 16 15.87 -2.49 0.36
CA TYR A 16 14.97 -1.50 0.93
C TYR A 16 13.54 -1.85 0.56
N TRP A 17 12.68 -1.97 1.58
CA TRP A 17 11.29 -2.39 1.43
C TRP A 17 10.31 -1.25 1.72
N TYR A 18 9.22 -1.20 0.96
CA TYR A 18 8.20 -0.16 1.00
C TYR A 18 6.80 -0.75 1.21
N GLY A 19 5.94 -0.01 1.91
CA GLY A 19 4.58 -0.42 2.27
C GLY A 19 4.52 -1.18 3.61
N PRO A 20 3.33 -1.63 4.04
CA PRO A 20 2.05 -1.53 3.36
C PRO A 20 1.20 -0.28 3.67
N VAL A 21 1.57 0.53 4.67
CA VAL A 21 0.71 1.57 5.25
C VAL A 21 1.09 2.95 4.75
N VAL A 22 0.19 3.64 4.03
CA VAL A 22 0.47 4.99 3.49
C VAL A 22 0.86 5.98 4.58
N ASN A 23 0.16 5.92 5.72
CA ASN A 23 0.40 6.81 6.85
C ASN A 23 1.78 6.63 7.49
N ASP A 24 2.45 5.50 7.26
CA ASP A 24 3.78 5.21 7.78
C ASP A 24 4.90 5.61 6.82
N GLY A 25 4.62 6.46 5.82
CA GLY A 25 5.59 6.90 4.81
C GLY A 25 6.93 7.36 5.36
N ILE A 26 6.94 8.08 6.50
CA ILE A 26 8.17 8.56 7.16
C ILE A 26 9.05 7.44 7.73
N LYS A 27 8.50 6.24 7.94
CA LYS A 27 9.22 5.06 8.43
C LYS A 27 9.85 4.27 7.28
N TYR A 28 9.49 4.58 6.04
CA TYR A 28 10.01 3.91 4.86
C TYR A 28 11.25 4.65 4.28
N PRO A 29 12.16 3.93 3.61
CA PRO A 29 12.16 2.49 3.43
C PRO A 29 12.53 1.72 4.70
N LEU A 30 11.97 0.52 4.86
CA LEU A 30 12.43 -0.47 5.83
C LEU A 30 13.76 -1.05 5.33
N LYS A 31 14.80 -0.95 6.16
CA LYS A 31 16.18 -1.39 5.89
C LYS A 31 16.52 -2.57 6.81
N PHE A 32 17.70 -3.16 6.62
CA PHE A 32 18.19 -4.27 7.43
C PHE A 32 18.07 -4.05 8.95
N ASN A 33 18.37 -2.85 9.45
CA ASN A 33 18.32 -2.52 10.87
C ASN A 33 16.99 -1.90 11.33
N SER A 34 15.98 -1.81 10.46
CA SER A 34 14.67 -1.30 10.83
C SER A 34 14.01 -2.22 11.88
N LYS A 35 13.29 -1.58 12.80
CA LYS A 35 12.38 -2.24 13.73
C LYS A 35 10.98 -1.71 13.46
N TYR A 36 10.13 -2.55 12.89
CA TYR A 36 8.80 -2.15 12.46
C TYR A 36 7.81 -3.28 12.69
N GLU A 37 6.65 -2.94 13.24
CA GLU A 37 5.54 -3.88 13.43
C GLU A 37 4.24 -3.16 13.13
N VAL A 38 3.38 -3.81 12.33
CA VAL A 38 2.04 -3.30 12.04
C VAL A 38 1.08 -4.46 11.78
N ASP A 39 -0.13 -4.31 12.28
CA ASP A 39 -1.27 -5.17 11.95
C ASP A 39 -2.13 -4.45 10.92
N VAL A 40 -2.24 -5.02 9.71
CA VAL A 40 -3.03 -4.45 8.61
C VAL A 40 -4.43 -5.05 8.48
N TYR A 41 -4.88 -5.86 9.46
CA TYR A 41 -6.21 -6.46 9.45
C TYR A 41 -6.91 -6.42 10.83
N PRO A 42 -7.88 -5.52 11.05
CA PRO A 42 -8.41 -4.52 10.11
C PRO A 42 -7.45 -3.35 9.89
N ASN A 43 -7.66 -2.58 8.82
CA ASN A 43 -6.97 -1.30 8.63
C ASN A 43 -7.38 -0.32 9.74
N LYS A 44 -6.43 0.03 10.62
CA LYS A 44 -6.60 1.00 11.71
C LYS A 44 -6.09 2.40 11.38
N SER A 45 -5.47 2.57 10.21
CA SER A 45 -4.92 3.87 9.78
C SER A 45 -6.03 4.75 9.21
N PRO A 46 -5.88 6.09 9.26
CA PRO A 46 -6.85 7.00 8.65
C PRO A 46 -6.83 6.99 7.11
N ASN A 47 -5.86 6.28 6.51
CA ASN A 47 -5.60 6.24 5.07
C ASN A 47 -5.59 4.79 4.55
N GLN A 48 -5.22 4.62 3.29
CA GLN A 48 -5.15 3.32 2.64
C GLN A 48 -4.02 2.45 3.20
N VAL A 49 -4.30 1.16 3.25
CA VAL A 49 -3.34 0.10 3.55
C VAL A 49 -3.50 -0.99 2.50
N ASN A 50 -2.39 -1.44 1.94
CA ASN A 50 -2.38 -2.48 0.91
C ASN A 50 -1.78 -3.78 1.46
N THR A 51 -1.98 -4.91 0.78
CA THR A 51 -1.44 -6.21 1.19
C THR A 51 -0.19 -6.60 0.39
N ILE A 52 0.60 -5.59 0.00
CA ILE A 52 1.82 -5.72 -0.79
C ILE A 52 2.99 -4.98 -0.13
N LEU A 53 4.17 -5.58 -0.22
CA LEU A 53 5.45 -4.95 0.04
C LEU A 53 6.31 -4.98 -1.22
N LEU A 54 7.01 -3.88 -1.52
CA LEU A 54 7.87 -3.76 -2.71
C LEU A 54 9.32 -3.52 -2.29
N SER A 55 10.26 -4.08 -3.03
CA SER A 55 11.70 -3.96 -2.79
C SER A 55 12.39 -3.16 -3.90
N ASN A 56 13.43 -2.41 -3.56
CA ASN A 56 14.33 -1.78 -4.54
C ASN A 56 15.13 -2.80 -5.39
N LYS A 57 15.13 -4.09 -5.04
CA LYS A 57 15.83 -5.18 -5.74
C LYS A 57 14.94 -5.97 -6.71
N GLY A 58 13.82 -5.40 -7.17
CA GLY A 58 12.93 -6.11 -8.10
C GLY A 58 12.06 -7.19 -7.45
N ARG A 59 11.98 -7.20 -6.12
CA ARG A 59 11.21 -8.18 -5.36
C ARG A 59 9.92 -7.58 -4.81
N TYR A 60 8.92 -8.42 -4.58
CA TYR A 60 7.73 -8.01 -3.86
C TYR A 60 7.09 -9.18 -3.12
N ILE A 61 6.43 -8.88 -2.00
CA ILE A 61 5.64 -9.86 -1.24
C ILE A 61 4.17 -9.49 -1.39
N TRP A 62 3.35 -10.43 -1.86
CA TRP A 62 1.91 -10.27 -2.02
C TRP A 62 1.17 -11.21 -1.07
N CYS A 63 0.08 -10.73 -0.48
CA CYS A 63 -0.86 -11.57 0.27
C CYS A 63 -2.30 -11.22 -0.12
N ASP A 64 -3.15 -12.20 -0.38
CA ASP A 64 -4.56 -11.96 -0.75
C ASP A 64 -5.43 -11.48 0.43
N SER A 65 -4.90 -11.55 1.65
CA SER A 65 -5.55 -11.07 2.87
C SER A 65 -4.62 -10.14 3.64
N GLY A 66 -5.20 -9.32 4.52
CA GLY A 66 -4.40 -8.58 5.50
C GLY A 66 -3.66 -9.52 6.46
N PHE A 67 -2.60 -9.01 7.06
CA PHE A 67 -1.63 -9.75 7.85
C PHE A 67 -1.01 -8.87 8.95
N VAL A 68 -0.26 -9.48 9.86
CA VAL A 68 0.67 -8.74 10.73
C VAL A 68 2.05 -8.79 10.11
N LEU A 69 2.68 -7.64 9.97
CA LEU A 69 4.04 -7.48 9.47
C LEU A 69 4.98 -7.17 10.62
N LYS A 70 6.11 -7.86 10.66
CA LYS A 70 7.23 -7.59 11.56
C LYS A 70 8.51 -7.52 10.74
N VAL A 71 9.30 -6.49 10.97
CA VAL A 71 10.62 -6.33 10.38
C VAL A 71 11.63 -6.06 11.49
N TYR A 72 12.64 -6.92 11.56
CA TYR A 72 13.75 -6.79 12.50
C TYR A 72 14.98 -7.51 11.95
N SER A 73 16.16 -6.90 12.09
CA SER A 73 17.46 -7.54 11.80
C SER A 73 17.53 -8.26 10.43
N GLY A 74 17.05 -7.62 9.37
CA GLY A 74 17.04 -8.17 8.01
C GLY A 74 16.00 -9.26 7.75
N VAL A 75 15.11 -9.52 8.71
CA VAL A 75 14.01 -10.48 8.59
C VAL A 75 12.70 -9.74 8.39
N ILE A 76 11.94 -10.17 7.39
CA ILE A 76 10.54 -9.78 7.17
C ILE A 76 9.71 -11.00 7.56
N GLU A 77 8.99 -10.88 8.66
CA GLU A 77 8.04 -11.87 9.12
C GLU A 77 6.61 -11.39 8.85
N ILE A 78 5.81 -12.24 8.22
CA ILE A 78 4.40 -12.02 7.99
C ILE A 78 3.61 -13.09 8.73
N LEU A 79 2.69 -12.66 9.60
CA LEU A 79 1.73 -13.53 10.25
C LEU A 79 0.37 -13.42 9.55
N SER A 80 -0.12 -14.52 9.01
CA SER A 80 -1.40 -14.54 8.30
C SER A 80 -2.22 -15.77 8.68
N GLU A 81 -3.53 -15.57 8.86
CA GLU A 81 -4.50 -16.64 9.10
C GLU A 81 -5.17 -17.13 7.82
N LYS A 82 -5.44 -16.22 6.87
CA LYS A 82 -6.38 -16.47 5.75
C LYS A 82 -5.69 -16.84 4.45
N SER A 83 -4.59 -16.14 4.13
CA SER A 83 -3.87 -16.33 2.87
C SER A 83 -2.39 -16.55 3.09
N VAL A 84 -1.72 -17.20 2.15
CA VAL A 84 -0.29 -17.48 2.19
C VAL A 84 0.45 -16.34 1.48
N PRO A 85 1.26 -15.53 2.18
CA PRO A 85 2.09 -14.52 1.52
C PRO A 85 3.07 -15.19 0.55
N GLN A 86 3.20 -14.63 -0.65
CA GLN A 86 4.07 -15.11 -1.71
C GLN A 86 5.13 -14.06 -2.03
N LEU A 87 6.40 -14.48 -2.08
CA LEU A 87 7.50 -13.67 -2.56
C LEU A 87 7.69 -13.90 -4.06
N TYR A 88 7.89 -12.81 -4.79
CA TYR A 88 8.21 -12.80 -6.22
C TYR A 88 9.49 -12.00 -6.45
N GLU A 89 10.29 -12.45 -7.41
CA GLU A 89 11.58 -11.85 -7.79
C GLU A 89 11.57 -11.61 -9.30
N GLU A 90 10.84 -10.56 -9.72
CA GLU A 90 10.39 -10.36 -11.11
C GLU A 90 10.87 -8.99 -11.61
N GLY A 91 12.19 -8.81 -11.62
CA GLY A 91 12.87 -7.59 -12.05
C GLY A 91 14.15 -7.34 -11.26
N GLU A 92 14.77 -6.19 -11.50
CA GLU A 92 15.98 -5.74 -10.80
C GLU A 92 15.74 -4.42 -10.05
N THR A 93 14.62 -3.75 -10.32
CA THR A 93 14.28 -2.42 -9.78
C THR A 93 12.91 -2.38 -9.10
N LEU A 94 12.72 -1.39 -8.22
CA LEU A 94 11.41 -1.11 -7.60
C LEU A 94 10.28 -0.97 -8.64
N LYS A 95 10.58 -0.31 -9.76
CA LYS A 95 9.63 -0.07 -10.85
C LYS A 95 9.17 -1.37 -11.49
N GLU A 96 10.09 -2.28 -11.78
CA GLU A 96 9.77 -3.56 -12.41
C GLU A 96 8.96 -4.45 -11.48
N ALA A 97 9.34 -4.53 -10.19
CA ALA A 97 8.56 -5.24 -9.18
C ALA A 97 7.12 -4.73 -9.12
N PHE A 98 6.93 -3.41 -9.09
CA PHE A 98 5.60 -2.80 -9.08
C PHE A 98 4.81 -3.10 -10.36
N LEU A 99 5.42 -2.95 -11.55
CA LEU A 99 4.74 -3.21 -12.81
C LEU A 99 4.35 -4.68 -12.97
N HIS A 100 5.21 -5.61 -12.52
CA HIS A 100 4.89 -7.03 -12.51
C HIS A 100 3.72 -7.32 -11.57
N ALA A 101 3.79 -6.84 -10.32
CA ALA A 101 2.71 -7.01 -9.35
C ALA A 101 1.38 -6.39 -9.84
N ALA A 102 1.43 -5.19 -10.43
CA ALA A 102 0.27 -4.52 -10.98
C ALA A 102 -0.38 -5.31 -12.11
N ASN A 103 0.41 -5.80 -13.07
CA ASN A 103 -0.10 -6.63 -14.16
C ASN A 103 -0.72 -7.94 -13.68
N LYS A 104 -0.21 -8.50 -12.58
CA LYS A 104 -0.64 -9.79 -12.04
C LYS A 104 -1.87 -9.71 -11.13
N PHE A 105 -1.92 -8.75 -10.21
CA PHE A 105 -2.89 -8.73 -9.12
C PHE A 105 -3.91 -7.59 -9.19
N PHE A 106 -3.53 -6.44 -9.73
CA PHE A 106 -4.37 -5.23 -9.72
C PHE A 106 -4.22 -4.46 -11.04
N LYS A 107 -4.43 -5.18 -12.15
CA LYS A 107 -4.22 -4.64 -13.49
C LYS A 107 -5.17 -3.46 -13.73
N PRO A 108 -4.66 -2.28 -14.13
CA PRO A 108 -5.53 -1.17 -14.46
C PRO A 108 -6.42 -1.55 -15.63
N ASN A 109 -7.68 -1.15 -15.58
CA ASN A 109 -8.67 -1.45 -16.61
C ASN A 109 -8.49 -0.64 -17.91
N GLY A 110 -7.45 0.21 -17.99
CA GLY A 110 -7.16 1.07 -19.15
C GLY A 110 -8.15 2.20 -19.38
N LYS A 111 -9.14 2.39 -18.49
CA LYS A 111 -10.15 3.44 -18.61
C LYS A 111 -9.63 4.71 -17.96
N VAL A 112 -9.57 5.79 -18.73
CA VAL A 112 -9.34 7.13 -18.18
C VAL A 112 -10.64 7.68 -17.60
N PRO A 113 -10.59 8.50 -16.53
CA PRO A 113 -11.74 9.25 -16.06
C PRO A 113 -12.37 10.08 -17.20
N PRO A 114 -13.68 10.41 -17.13
CA PRO A 114 -14.35 11.21 -18.15
C PRO A 114 -13.60 12.51 -18.46
N LYS A 115 -13.51 12.89 -19.75
CA LYS A 115 -12.78 14.09 -20.19
C LYS A 115 -13.18 15.36 -19.43
N SER A 116 -14.44 15.46 -19.03
CA SER A 116 -14.97 16.58 -18.25
C SER A 116 -14.22 16.80 -16.92
N PHE A 117 -13.63 15.77 -16.32
CA PHE A 117 -12.85 15.91 -15.08
C PHE A 117 -11.54 16.68 -15.29
N PHE A 118 -11.06 16.74 -16.53
CA PHE A 118 -9.83 17.46 -16.90
C PHE A 118 -10.12 18.81 -17.56
N THR A 119 -11.31 18.99 -18.15
CA THR A 119 -11.65 20.20 -18.91
C THR A 119 -12.61 21.14 -18.19
N LYS A 120 -13.22 20.72 -17.09
CA LYS A 120 -14.11 21.56 -16.26
C LYS A 120 -13.47 21.77 -14.88
N PRO A 121 -13.66 22.95 -14.26
CA PRO A 121 -13.23 23.16 -12.89
C PRO A 121 -13.87 22.11 -11.96
N GLN A 122 -13.08 21.60 -11.01
CA GLN A 122 -13.52 20.70 -9.96
C GLN A 122 -13.57 21.50 -8.67
N TYR A 123 -14.75 21.60 -8.06
CA TYR A 123 -14.93 22.34 -6.81
C TYR A 123 -14.95 21.37 -5.64
N ASN A 124 -14.03 21.55 -4.70
CA ASN A 124 -14.00 20.76 -3.47
C ASN A 124 -14.76 21.50 -2.37
N THR A 125 -16.01 21.13 -2.15
CA THR A 125 -16.86 21.74 -1.11
C THR A 125 -16.51 21.27 0.30
N TRP A 126 -15.65 20.25 0.45
CA TRP A 126 -15.27 19.69 1.74
C TRP A 126 -14.21 20.56 2.45
N ILE A 127 -13.21 21.07 1.73
CA ILE A 127 -12.22 22.00 2.30
C ILE A 127 -12.85 23.36 2.64
N GLU A 128 -13.77 23.83 1.78
CA GLU A 128 -14.27 25.19 1.79
C GLU A 128 -15.44 25.39 2.76
N LEU A 129 -16.37 24.43 2.80
CA LEU A 129 -17.56 24.54 3.64
C LEU A 129 -17.40 23.80 4.97
N LEU A 130 -16.62 22.70 5.00
CA LEU A 130 -16.40 21.76 6.13
C LEU A 130 -17.70 21.12 6.68
N TYR A 131 -18.69 21.93 7.04
CA TYR A 131 -20.04 21.59 7.50
C TYR A 131 -21.10 22.46 6.78
N ASP A 132 -22.37 22.08 6.86
CA ASP A 132 -23.51 22.87 6.34
C ASP A 132 -23.46 23.14 4.81
N GLN A 133 -23.23 22.08 4.04
CA GLN A 133 -23.28 22.11 2.58
C GLN A 133 -24.73 22.29 2.11
N ARG A 134 -25.06 23.48 1.60
CA ARG A 134 -26.36 23.84 1.01
C ARG A 134 -26.13 24.45 -0.37
N GLU A 135 -27.13 24.32 -1.25
CA GLU A 135 -27.06 24.78 -2.65
C GLU A 135 -26.57 26.23 -2.78
N GLU A 136 -27.14 27.15 -1.99
CA GLU A 136 -26.73 28.57 -1.99
C GLU A 136 -25.24 28.77 -1.67
N LYS A 137 -24.67 27.97 -0.75
CA LYS A 137 -23.26 28.05 -0.37
C LYS A 137 -22.37 27.40 -1.42
N ASN A 138 -22.80 26.27 -1.98
CA ASN A 138 -22.08 25.59 -3.06
C ASN A 138 -21.95 26.51 -4.29
N ILE A 139 -23.01 27.23 -4.66
CA ILE A 139 -23.00 28.15 -5.82
C ILE A 139 -22.04 29.33 -5.61
N ARG A 140 -21.83 29.79 -4.37
CA ARG A 140 -20.89 30.90 -4.09
C ARG A 140 -19.42 30.53 -4.24
N VAL A 141 -19.09 29.25 -4.08
CA VAL A 141 -17.72 28.74 -4.13
C VAL A 141 -17.40 28.02 -5.45
N CYS A 142 -18.39 27.95 -6.37
CA CYS A 142 -18.24 27.51 -7.75
C CYS A 142 -18.07 28.72 -8.68
#